data_AF-A0A926DSY3-F1
#
_entry.id   AF-A0A926DSY3-F1
#
_cell.length_a   1.000
_cell.length_b   1.000
_cell.length_c   1.000
_cell.angle_alpha   90.00
_cell.angle_beta   90.00
_cell.angle_gamma   90.00
#
_symmetry.space_group_name_H-M   'P 1'
#
loop_
_entity.id
_entity.type
_entity.pdbx_description
1 polymer ?
#
loop_
_entity_poly.entity_id
_entity_poly.type
_entity_poly.pdbx_seq_one_letter_code
_entity_poly.pdbx_strand_id
1 'polypeptide(L)'
;MIETSTIVGLYVAGVLEITIPLFALYFLYRRHRYSISSLFFGILIYFASTKVLIPGITSLIGAFPGALEYLESQFYLLVLILSVITALFQLPIQYLAVRFTRKGKWTIYDTLAMGLAYWLPAIFSNSATMISQGSLSRTVNSGKIEELVTETITIDQVEGLVQQIRSLNFFTVQVQMITQLFMVVINVALVLLVYHSVKRKKIWVLYVGIGINIAYLISVNYVEKWLGYWPSNAVFLIIAAGAVYFIARYMKWYKIQQAQLLQKKKEYKERQRAKAAANMKAKEEAKRLAEEQKCAAAQSETPQAPSSTPED
;
A
#
# COMPACT_ATOMS: atom_id res chain seq x y z
N MET A 1 25.17 -20.75 -28.18
CA MET A 1 24.95 -19.31 -28.41
C MET A 1 23.59 -18.95 -27.83
N ILE A 2 23.47 -17.80 -27.16
CA ILE A 2 22.19 -17.32 -26.60
C ILE A 2 21.43 -16.57 -27.70
N GLU A 3 20.13 -16.80 -27.84
CA GLU A 3 19.34 -16.14 -28.87
C GLU A 3 19.30 -14.62 -28.68
N THR A 4 19.42 -13.88 -29.78
CA THR A 4 19.36 -12.39 -29.76
C THR A 4 17.99 -11.89 -29.29
N SER A 5 16.93 -12.65 -29.57
CA SER A 5 15.56 -12.42 -29.06
C SER A 5 15.55 -12.37 -27.53
N THR A 6 16.15 -13.35 -26.85
CA THR A 6 16.25 -13.40 -25.37
C THR A 6 17.03 -12.21 -24.83
N ILE A 7 18.12 -11.82 -25.47
CA ILE A 7 18.92 -10.64 -25.07
C ILE A 7 18.07 -9.37 -25.13
N VAL A 8 17.36 -9.15 -26.24
CA VAL A 8 16.44 -8.00 -26.38
C VAL A 8 15.33 -8.09 -25.33
N GLY A 9 14.78 -9.28 -25.10
CA GLY A 9 13.75 -9.53 -24.10
C GLY A 9 14.17 -9.13 -22.69
N LEU A 10 15.41 -9.44 -22.29
CA LEU A 10 15.97 -9.06 -20.98
C LEU A 10 16.05 -7.55 -20.80
N TYR A 11 16.53 -6.81 -21.81
CA TYR A 11 16.56 -5.34 -21.74
C TYR A 11 15.17 -4.72 -21.73
N VAL A 12 14.28 -5.20 -22.60
CA VAL A 12 12.89 -4.71 -22.67
C VAL A 12 12.18 -4.95 -21.33
N ALA A 13 12.28 -6.17 -20.79
CA ALA A 13 11.68 -6.52 -19.51
C ALA A 13 12.21 -5.66 -18.37
N GLY A 14 13.54 -5.52 -18.25
CA GLY A 14 14.14 -4.69 -17.19
C GLY A 14 13.74 -3.21 -17.27
N VAL A 15 13.66 -2.64 -18.47
CA VAL A 15 13.22 -1.24 -18.63
C VAL A 15 11.73 -1.09 -18.31
N LEU A 16 10.88 -1.98 -18.83
CA LEU A 16 9.43 -1.89 -18.64
C LEU A 16 9.01 -2.15 -17.19
N GLU A 17 9.67 -3.07 -16.49
CA GLU A 17 9.39 -3.40 -15.09
C GLU A 17 9.56 -2.17 -14.17
N ILE A 18 10.55 -1.31 -14.43
CA ILE A 18 10.73 -0.02 -13.72
C ILE A 18 9.73 1.02 -14.21
N THR A 19 9.58 1.12 -15.53
CA THR A 19 8.87 2.23 -16.17
C THR A 19 7.37 2.20 -15.83
N ILE A 20 6.74 1.02 -15.80
CA ILE A 20 5.30 0.86 -15.56
C ILE A 20 4.89 1.34 -14.14
N PRO A 21 5.50 0.87 -13.04
CA PRO A 21 5.19 1.35 -11.69
C PRO A 21 5.50 2.84 -11.49
N LEU A 22 6.58 3.35 -12.09
CA LEU A 22 6.91 4.77 -12.03
C LEU A 22 5.85 5.63 -12.74
N PHE A 23 5.39 5.21 -13.92
CA PHE A 23 4.26 5.87 -14.57
C PHE A 23 2.98 5.79 -13.73
N ALA A 24 2.69 4.65 -13.11
CA ALA A 24 1.52 4.51 -12.23
C ALA A 24 1.59 5.50 -11.05
N LEU A 25 2.76 5.65 -10.42
CA LEU A 25 2.99 6.64 -9.37
C LEU A 25 2.85 8.07 -9.88
N TYR A 26 3.43 8.38 -11.05
CA TYR A 26 3.33 9.69 -11.68
C TYR A 26 1.87 10.08 -11.98
N PHE A 27 1.09 9.17 -12.60
CA PHE A 27 -0.33 9.39 -12.87
C PHE A 27 -1.14 9.54 -11.59
N LEU A 28 -0.85 8.74 -10.56
CA LEU A 28 -1.50 8.85 -9.26
C LEU A 28 -1.20 10.22 -8.60
N TYR A 29 0.05 10.69 -8.68
CA TYR A 29 0.47 11.99 -8.15
C TYR A 29 -0.26 13.14 -8.86
N ARG A 30 -0.28 13.11 -10.20
CA ARG A 30 -0.92 14.14 -11.03
C ARG A 30 -2.41 14.24 -10.74
N ARG A 31 -3.09 13.12 -10.48
CA ARG A 31 -4.55 13.10 -10.27
C ARG A 31 -4.97 13.36 -8.82
N HIS A 32 -4.24 12.84 -7.83
CA HIS A 32 -4.73 12.76 -6.46
C HIS A 32 -3.71 13.13 -5.37
N ARG A 33 -2.60 13.82 -5.71
CA ARG A 33 -1.54 14.33 -4.80
C ARG A 33 -1.42 13.56 -3.48
N TYR A 34 -0.57 12.53 -3.48
CA TYR A 34 -0.17 11.83 -2.25
C TYR A 34 1.04 12.50 -1.59
N SER A 35 1.29 12.18 -0.33
CA SER A 35 2.43 12.67 0.44
C SER A 35 3.70 11.88 0.13
N ILE A 36 4.85 12.54 -0.07
CA ILE A 36 6.14 11.86 -0.34
C ILE A 36 6.50 10.89 0.79
N SER A 37 6.11 11.20 2.03
CA SER A 37 6.26 10.31 3.18
C SER A 37 5.69 8.92 2.92
N SER A 38 4.57 8.79 2.19
CA SER A 38 3.98 7.48 1.92
C SER A 38 4.87 6.60 1.05
N LEU A 39 5.65 7.19 0.13
CA LEU A 39 6.64 6.46 -0.66
C LEU A 39 7.78 5.97 0.23
N PHE A 40 8.32 6.86 1.05
CA PHE A 40 9.41 6.53 1.97
C PHE A 40 9.02 5.40 2.92
N PHE A 41 7.83 5.46 3.50
CA PHE A 41 7.35 4.37 4.37
C PHE A 41 7.13 3.08 3.60
N GLY A 42 6.66 3.11 2.35
CA GLY A 42 6.55 1.90 1.52
C GLY A 42 7.90 1.20 1.37
N ILE A 43 8.92 1.95 0.95
CA ILE A 43 10.30 1.46 0.80
C ILE A 43 10.85 0.98 2.14
N LEU A 44 10.69 1.75 3.21
CA LEU A 44 11.19 1.39 4.55
C LEU A 44 10.56 0.08 5.05
N ILE A 45 9.26 -0.11 4.83
CA ILE A 45 8.56 -1.34 5.20
C ILE A 45 9.15 -2.52 4.44
N TYR A 46 9.42 -2.39 3.13
CA TYR A 46 10.06 -3.44 2.34
C TYR A 46 11.43 -3.83 2.90
N PHE A 47 12.28 -2.86 3.24
CA PHE A 47 13.57 -3.16 3.84
C PHE A 47 13.41 -3.85 5.20
N ALA A 48 12.55 -3.31 6.07
CA ALA A 48 12.30 -3.87 7.39
C ALA A 48 11.76 -5.31 7.33
N SER A 49 10.76 -5.58 6.48
CA SER A 49 10.20 -6.93 6.36
C SER A 49 11.12 -7.86 5.57
N THR A 50 11.50 -7.48 4.36
CA THR A 50 12.06 -8.40 3.36
C THR A 50 13.57 -8.49 3.40
N LYS A 51 14.27 -7.44 3.84
CA LYS A 51 15.74 -7.43 3.90
C LYS A 51 16.31 -7.62 5.30
N VAL A 52 15.51 -7.35 6.34
CA VAL A 52 15.95 -7.50 7.73
C VAL A 52 15.24 -8.66 8.42
N LEU A 53 13.92 -8.60 8.58
CA LEU A 53 13.20 -9.57 9.44
C LEU A 53 13.11 -10.96 8.83
N ILE A 54 12.71 -11.09 7.56
CA ILE A 54 12.62 -12.40 6.90
C ILE A 54 14.00 -13.08 6.88
N PRO A 55 15.08 -12.44 6.36
CA PRO A 55 16.42 -13.02 6.42
C PRO A 55 16.90 -13.34 7.83
N GLY A 56 16.69 -12.42 8.79
CA GLY A 56 17.07 -12.62 10.18
C GLY A 56 16.42 -13.86 10.81
N ILE A 57 15.13 -14.09 10.55
CA ILE A 57 14.43 -15.30 11.03
C ILE A 57 14.92 -16.54 10.30
N THR A 58 15.14 -16.48 8.98
CA THR A 58 15.69 -17.63 8.25
C THR A 58 17.11 -17.99 8.71
N SER A 59 17.94 -17.00 9.06
CA SER A 59 19.27 -17.23 9.64
C SER A 59 19.19 -17.83 11.04
N LEU A 60 18.21 -17.43 11.87
CA LEU A 60 17.96 -18.06 13.17
C LEU A 60 17.54 -19.52 13.04
N ILE A 61 16.72 -19.85 12.05
CA ILE A 61 16.38 -21.25 11.72
C ILE A 61 17.65 -22.00 11.30
N GLY A 62 18.50 -21.37 10.48
CA GLY A 62 19.79 -21.94 10.05
C GLY A 62 20.84 -22.11 11.13
N ALA A 63 20.69 -21.47 12.29
CA ALA A 63 21.59 -21.68 13.42
C ALA A 63 21.42 -23.05 14.09
N PHE A 64 20.30 -23.76 13.82
CA PHE A 64 20.08 -25.10 14.32
C PHE A 64 20.72 -26.15 13.38
N PRO A 65 21.62 -27.02 13.89
CA PRO A 65 22.27 -28.03 13.07
C PRO A 65 21.27 -28.91 12.32
N GLY A 66 21.42 -29.03 11.00
CA GLY A 66 20.57 -29.85 10.13
C GLY A 66 19.15 -29.32 9.89
N ALA A 67 18.75 -28.19 10.49
CA ALA A 67 17.40 -27.67 10.35
C ALA A 67 17.13 -27.13 8.93
N LEU A 68 18.08 -26.40 8.34
CA LEU A 68 17.94 -25.93 6.95
C LEU A 68 17.97 -27.10 5.96
N GLU A 69 18.90 -28.04 6.12
CA GLU A 69 18.97 -29.24 5.26
C GLU A 69 17.67 -30.05 5.32
N TYR A 70 17.10 -30.23 6.52
CA TYR A 70 15.81 -30.88 6.68
C TYR A 70 14.69 -30.10 5.99
N LEU A 71 14.62 -28.78 6.16
CA LEU A 71 13.60 -27.94 5.53
C LEU A 71 13.74 -27.92 4.00
N GLU A 72 14.96 -27.86 3.48
CA GLU A 72 15.24 -27.93 2.04
C GLU A 72 14.85 -29.29 1.46
N SER A 73 14.99 -30.37 2.22
CA SER A 73 14.48 -31.69 1.84
C SER A 73 12.94 -31.74 1.77
N GLN A 74 12.26 -30.86 2.51
CA GLN A 74 10.81 -30.78 2.62
C GLN A 74 10.27 -29.50 1.99
N PHE A 75 10.32 -29.40 0.65
CA PHE A 75 9.88 -28.23 -0.12
C PHE A 75 8.55 -27.62 0.35
N TYR A 76 7.53 -28.45 0.58
CA TYR A 76 6.20 -28.02 1.01
C TYR A 76 6.19 -27.35 2.39
N LEU A 77 6.98 -27.90 3.32
CA LEU A 77 7.13 -27.37 4.66
C LEU A 77 7.90 -26.05 4.64
N LEU A 78 8.98 -25.97 3.84
CA LEU A 78 9.74 -24.74 3.64
C LEU A 78 8.86 -23.62 3.09
N VAL A 79 8.11 -23.88 2.02
CA VAL A 79 7.19 -22.90 1.41
C VAL A 79 6.14 -22.44 2.42
N LEU A 80 5.56 -23.37 3.20
CA LEU A 80 4.58 -23.04 4.23
C LEU A 80 5.17 -22.09 5.28
N ILE A 81 6.33 -22.45 5.84
CA ILE A 81 7.02 -21.67 6.88
C ILE A 81 7.40 -20.29 6.35
N LEU A 82 8.03 -20.21 5.17
CA LEU A 82 8.42 -18.95 4.55
C LEU A 82 7.21 -18.07 4.23
N SER A 83 6.10 -18.65 3.77
CA SER A 83 4.85 -17.93 3.49
C SER A 83 4.23 -17.34 4.76
N VAL A 84 4.20 -18.12 5.84
CA VAL A 84 3.71 -17.69 7.15
C VAL A 84 4.57 -16.57 7.72
N ILE A 85 5.89 -16.75 7.74
CA ILE A 85 6.85 -15.74 8.21
C ILE A 85 6.67 -14.45 7.41
N THR A 86 6.66 -14.54 6.07
CA THR A 86 6.52 -13.38 5.19
C THR A 86 5.24 -12.61 5.49
N ALA A 87 4.10 -13.29 5.58
CA ALA A 87 2.82 -12.63 5.86
C ALA A 87 2.74 -12.01 7.26
N LEU A 88 3.30 -12.70 8.27
CA LEU A 88 3.32 -12.25 9.67
C LEU A 88 4.24 -11.06 9.92
N PHE A 89 5.29 -10.87 9.13
CA PHE A 89 6.10 -9.66 9.25
C PHE A 89 5.59 -8.54 8.35
N GLN A 90 5.26 -8.85 7.11
CA GLN A 90 4.90 -7.82 6.14
C GLN A 90 3.64 -7.03 6.54
N LEU A 91 2.52 -7.70 6.83
CA LEU A 91 1.24 -7.01 7.06
C LEU A 91 1.15 -6.31 8.42
N PRO A 92 1.64 -6.89 9.52
CA PRO A 92 1.71 -6.17 10.79
C PRO A 92 2.61 -4.94 10.75
N ILE A 93 3.74 -4.96 10.06
CA ILE A 93 4.59 -3.76 9.90
C ILE A 93 3.86 -2.70 9.08
N GLN A 94 3.19 -3.09 7.99
CA GLN A 94 2.33 -2.17 7.25
C GLN A 94 1.21 -1.59 8.14
N TYR A 95 0.62 -2.40 9.01
CA TYR A 95 -0.41 -1.96 9.95
C TYR A 95 0.14 -0.92 10.93
N LEU A 96 1.31 -1.19 11.52
CA LEU A 96 2.00 -0.26 12.41
C LEU A 96 2.33 1.05 11.67
N ALA A 97 2.86 0.97 10.46
CA ALA A 97 3.18 2.13 9.65
C ALA A 97 1.93 2.98 9.36
N VAL A 98 0.82 2.38 8.93
CA VAL A 98 -0.42 3.13 8.64
C VAL A 98 -1.04 3.70 9.92
N ARG A 99 -0.94 2.99 11.05
CA ARG A 99 -1.50 3.42 12.35
C ARG A 99 -0.71 4.58 12.96
N PHE A 100 0.61 4.49 12.99
CA PHE A 100 1.46 5.45 13.69
C PHE A 100 1.87 6.64 12.82
N THR A 101 2.04 6.43 11.51
CA THR A 101 2.48 7.51 10.63
C THR A 101 1.40 8.58 10.48
N ARG A 102 1.80 9.85 10.64
CA ARG A 102 0.89 11.02 10.62
C ARG A 102 -0.31 10.85 11.56
N LYS A 103 -0.14 10.10 12.67
CA LYS A 103 -1.20 9.80 13.65
C LYS A 103 -2.46 9.20 12.99
N GLY A 104 -2.28 8.33 11.99
CA GLY A 104 -3.37 7.67 11.27
C GLY A 104 -4.18 8.59 10.33
N LYS A 105 -3.69 9.80 10.01
CA LYS A 105 -4.36 10.74 9.08
C LYS A 105 -4.12 10.45 7.60
N TRP A 106 -3.65 9.25 7.26
CA TRP A 106 -3.41 8.85 5.88
C TRP A 106 -4.69 8.89 5.04
N THR A 107 -4.55 9.41 3.82
CA THR A 107 -5.56 9.30 2.78
C THR A 107 -5.47 7.95 2.09
N ILE A 108 -6.52 7.54 1.38
CA ILE A 108 -6.48 6.30 0.59
C ILE A 108 -5.39 6.36 -0.51
N TYR A 109 -5.10 7.55 -1.04
CA TYR A 109 -4.09 7.74 -2.07
C TYR A 109 -2.67 7.63 -1.52
N ASP A 110 -2.42 8.08 -0.27
CA ASP A 110 -1.17 7.80 0.43
C ASP A 110 -0.95 6.29 0.57
N THR A 111 -2.01 5.55 0.91
CA THR A 111 -1.97 4.09 1.02
C THR A 111 -1.69 3.40 -0.31
N LEU A 112 -2.33 3.83 -1.40
CA LEU A 112 -2.04 3.32 -2.75
C LEU A 112 -0.58 3.57 -3.14
N ALA A 113 -0.09 4.79 -2.91
CA ALA A 113 1.29 5.15 -3.19
C ALA A 113 2.29 4.35 -2.34
N MET A 114 1.98 4.09 -1.06
CA MET A 114 2.79 3.21 -0.21
C MET A 114 2.82 1.77 -0.72
N GLY A 115 1.69 1.22 -1.16
CA GLY A 115 1.64 -0.12 -1.73
C GLY A 115 2.45 -0.27 -3.01
N LEU A 116 2.41 0.74 -3.89
CA LEU A 116 3.26 0.80 -5.08
C LEU A 116 4.75 0.94 -4.69
N ALA A 117 5.05 1.82 -3.73
CA ALA A 117 6.41 2.06 -3.29
C ALA A 117 7.06 0.88 -2.56
N TYR A 118 6.26 0.04 -1.89
CA TYR A 118 6.74 -1.16 -1.21
C TYR A 118 7.49 -2.11 -2.17
N TRP A 119 7.02 -2.28 -3.41
CA TRP A 119 7.70 -3.17 -4.36
C TRP A 119 8.80 -2.50 -5.18
N LEU A 120 8.94 -1.17 -5.14
CA LEU A 120 9.95 -0.47 -5.95
C LEU A 120 11.37 -1.03 -5.73
N PRO A 121 11.87 -1.28 -4.51
CA PRO A 121 13.24 -1.77 -4.34
C PRO A 121 13.46 -3.15 -4.97
N ALA A 122 12.45 -4.04 -4.89
CA ALA A 122 12.50 -5.35 -5.55
C ALA A 122 12.47 -5.21 -7.08
N ILE A 123 11.62 -4.35 -7.62
CA ILE A 123 11.57 -4.04 -9.05
C ILE A 123 12.92 -3.53 -9.54
N PHE A 124 13.51 -2.52 -8.88
CA PHE A 124 14.84 -2.02 -9.25
C PHE A 124 15.90 -3.10 -9.20
N SER A 125 15.88 -3.97 -8.17
CA SER A 125 16.80 -5.10 -8.07
C SER A 125 16.61 -6.11 -9.20
N ASN A 126 15.38 -6.49 -9.52
CA ASN A 126 15.08 -7.45 -10.58
C ASN A 126 15.45 -6.91 -11.96
N SER A 127 15.12 -5.65 -12.22
CA SER A 127 15.43 -5.00 -13.48
C SER A 127 16.93 -4.83 -13.68
N ALA A 128 17.68 -4.50 -12.62
CA ALA A 128 19.14 -4.50 -12.67
C ALA A 128 19.69 -5.89 -12.99
N THR A 129 19.12 -6.94 -12.39
CA THR A 129 19.48 -8.33 -12.70
C THR A 129 19.20 -8.68 -14.16
N MET A 130 18.03 -8.33 -14.69
CA MET A 130 17.69 -8.60 -16.10
C MET A 130 18.63 -7.88 -17.08
N ILE A 131 18.94 -6.61 -16.82
CA ILE A 131 19.90 -5.83 -17.62
C ILE A 131 21.30 -6.46 -17.55
N SER A 132 21.72 -6.87 -16.36
CA SER A 132 23.00 -7.56 -16.14
C SER A 132 23.06 -8.89 -16.90
N GLN A 133 22.00 -9.70 -16.84
CA GLN A 133 21.89 -10.94 -17.61
C GLN A 133 21.91 -10.68 -19.12
N GLY A 134 21.29 -9.60 -19.59
CA GLY A 134 21.38 -9.18 -21.00
C GLY A 134 22.80 -8.82 -21.42
N SER A 135 23.54 -8.12 -20.56
CA SER A 135 24.96 -7.79 -20.78
C SER A 135 25.82 -9.04 -20.79
N LEU A 136 25.66 -9.92 -19.80
CA LEU A 136 26.34 -11.20 -19.70
C LEU A 136 26.10 -12.07 -20.94
N SER A 137 24.87 -12.10 -21.44
CA SER A 137 24.52 -12.83 -22.67
C SER A 137 25.28 -12.34 -23.90
N ARG A 138 25.52 -11.02 -24.01
CA ARG A 138 26.33 -10.45 -25.10
C ARG A 138 27.80 -10.84 -24.97
N THR A 139 28.37 -10.76 -23.78
CA THR A 139 29.75 -11.17 -23.52
C THR A 139 29.98 -12.64 -23.88
N VAL A 140 29.05 -13.51 -23.48
CA VAL A 140 29.05 -14.95 -23.82
C VAL A 140 28.98 -15.17 -25.32
N ASN A 141 28.09 -14.46 -26.02
CA ASN A 141 27.99 -14.57 -27.48
C ASN A 141 29.20 -14.03 -28.23
N SER A 142 29.96 -13.11 -27.63
CA SER A 142 31.21 -12.59 -28.20
C SER A 142 32.45 -13.45 -27.89
N GLY A 143 32.29 -14.58 -27.20
CA GLY A 143 33.40 -15.49 -26.85
C GLY A 143 34.32 -14.96 -25.75
N LYS A 144 33.92 -13.89 -25.04
CA LYS A 144 34.72 -13.18 -24.04
C LYS A 144 34.43 -13.61 -22.60
N ILE A 145 34.15 -14.89 -22.39
CA ILE A 145 33.73 -15.41 -21.07
C ILE A 145 34.87 -15.25 -20.05
N GLU A 146 36.12 -15.40 -20.48
CA GLU A 146 37.31 -15.22 -19.65
C GLU A 146 37.42 -13.80 -19.05
N GLU A 147 36.85 -12.78 -19.71
CA GLU A 147 36.81 -11.40 -19.20
C GLU A 147 35.88 -11.24 -17.97
N LEU A 148 35.05 -12.24 -17.67
CA LEU A 148 34.10 -12.23 -16.55
C LEU A 148 34.64 -12.94 -15.30
N VAL A 149 35.73 -13.70 -15.45
CA VAL A 149 36.38 -14.40 -14.35
C VAL A 149 37.22 -13.39 -13.59
N THR A 150 36.95 -13.22 -12.30
CA THR A 150 37.70 -12.33 -11.41
C THR A 150 38.24 -13.14 -10.24
N GLU A 151 39.08 -12.54 -9.39
CA GLU A 151 39.54 -13.18 -8.15
C GLU A 151 38.39 -13.62 -7.22
N THR A 152 37.19 -13.05 -7.40
CA THR A 152 36.00 -13.31 -6.59
C THR A 152 34.93 -14.15 -7.29
N ILE A 153 35.01 -14.32 -8.61
CA ILE A 153 34.01 -15.06 -9.41
C ILE A 153 34.70 -16.20 -10.13
N THR A 154 34.37 -17.43 -9.75
CA THR A 154 34.97 -18.63 -10.36
C THR A 154 34.34 -18.96 -11.71
N ILE A 155 35.06 -19.70 -12.54
CA ILE A 155 34.57 -20.19 -13.85
C ILE A 155 33.27 -20.99 -13.66
N ASP A 156 33.19 -21.87 -12.66
CA ASP A 156 32.00 -22.68 -12.37
C ASP A 156 30.76 -21.82 -12.09
N GLN A 157 30.94 -20.68 -11.39
CA GLN A 157 29.85 -19.73 -11.13
C GLN A 157 29.39 -19.04 -12.41
N VAL A 158 30.33 -18.64 -13.28
CA VAL A 158 30.01 -18.05 -14.58
C VAL A 158 29.28 -19.06 -15.46
N GLU A 159 29.76 -20.30 -15.55
CA GLU A 159 29.11 -21.36 -16.32
C GLU A 159 27.70 -21.67 -15.81
N GLY A 160 27.50 -21.72 -14.50
CA GLY A 160 26.19 -21.88 -13.88
C GLY A 160 25.21 -20.77 -14.30
N LEU A 161 25.65 -19.50 -14.26
CA LEU A 161 24.85 -18.36 -14.73
C LEU A 161 24.55 -18.45 -16.23
N VAL A 162 25.52 -18.86 -17.04
CA VAL A 162 25.34 -19.04 -18.48
C VAL A 162 24.31 -20.13 -18.76
N GLN A 163 24.33 -21.25 -18.04
CA GLN A 163 23.35 -22.31 -18.20
C GLN A 163 21.93 -21.85 -17.85
N GLN A 164 21.78 -21.10 -16.75
CA GLN A 164 20.50 -20.49 -16.38
C GLN A 164 19.99 -19.58 -17.50
N ILE A 165 20.83 -18.68 -18.02
CA ILE A 165 20.44 -17.78 -19.11
C ILE A 165 20.10 -18.54 -20.39
N ARG A 166 20.83 -19.61 -20.72
CA ARG A 166 20.55 -20.44 -21.91
C ARG A 166 19.18 -21.14 -21.86
N SER A 167 18.69 -21.42 -20.66
CA SER A 167 17.34 -21.97 -20.47
C SER A 167 16.22 -20.92 -20.61
N LEU A 168 16.56 -19.64 -20.63
CA LEU A 168 15.59 -18.57 -20.83
C LEU A 168 15.30 -18.38 -22.32
N ASN A 169 14.02 -18.20 -22.62
CA ASN A 169 13.57 -17.70 -23.92
C ASN A 169 12.90 -16.33 -23.74
N PHE A 170 12.73 -15.60 -24.85
CA PHE A 170 12.08 -14.29 -24.86
C PHE A 170 10.75 -14.28 -24.10
N PHE A 171 9.88 -15.26 -24.34
CA PHE A 171 8.55 -15.31 -23.73
C PHE A 171 8.60 -15.54 -22.22
N THR A 172 9.45 -16.43 -21.73
CA THR A 172 9.66 -16.67 -20.30
C THR A 172 10.08 -15.39 -19.59
N VAL A 173 10.99 -14.62 -20.19
CA VAL A 173 11.46 -13.34 -19.63
C VAL A 173 10.32 -12.32 -19.56
N GLN A 174 9.51 -12.20 -20.63
CA GLN A 174 8.37 -11.27 -20.62
C GLN A 174 7.29 -11.67 -19.60
N VAL A 175 7.01 -12.97 -19.49
CA VAL A 175 6.06 -13.47 -18.49
C VAL A 175 6.57 -13.18 -17.08
N GLN A 176 7.88 -13.31 -16.81
CA GLN A 176 8.46 -13.04 -15.50
C GLN A 176 8.28 -11.58 -15.10
N MET A 177 8.52 -10.66 -16.03
CA MET A 177 8.24 -9.24 -15.84
C MET A 177 6.76 -9.02 -15.50
N ILE A 178 5.84 -9.65 -16.25
CA ILE A 178 4.39 -9.53 -16.01
C ILE A 178 4.02 -10.09 -14.61
N THR A 179 4.61 -11.20 -14.17
CA THR A 179 4.40 -11.77 -12.83
C THR A 179 4.77 -10.77 -11.74
N GLN A 180 5.89 -10.05 -11.90
CA GLN A 180 6.32 -9.04 -10.93
C GLN A 180 5.32 -7.89 -10.85
N LEU A 181 4.80 -7.44 -11.99
CA LEU A 181 3.74 -6.43 -12.03
C LEU A 181 2.45 -6.92 -11.33
N PHE A 182 2.10 -8.21 -11.46
CA PHE A 182 0.99 -8.79 -10.72
C PHE A 182 1.22 -8.78 -9.21
N MET A 183 2.44 -9.11 -8.75
CA MET A 183 2.79 -9.02 -7.33
C MET A 183 2.61 -7.61 -6.77
N VAL A 184 2.98 -6.58 -7.54
CA VAL A 184 2.74 -5.17 -7.16
C VAL A 184 1.24 -4.91 -6.93
N VAL A 185 0.39 -5.32 -7.88
CA VAL A 185 -1.07 -5.11 -7.81
C VAL A 185 -1.68 -5.83 -6.61
N ILE A 186 -1.31 -7.08 -6.38
CA ILE A 186 -1.78 -7.88 -5.23
C ILE A 186 -1.41 -7.20 -3.92
N ASN A 187 -0.19 -6.67 -3.82
CA ASN A 187 0.27 -6.01 -2.61
C ASN A 187 -0.40 -4.65 -2.38
N VAL A 188 -0.71 -3.90 -3.44
CA VAL A 188 -1.55 -2.71 -3.32
C VAL A 188 -2.92 -3.08 -2.73
N ALA A 189 -3.53 -4.18 -3.16
CA ALA A 189 -4.79 -4.66 -2.59
C ALA A 189 -4.67 -5.05 -1.10
N LEU A 190 -3.60 -5.76 -0.73
CA LEU A 190 -3.32 -6.13 0.66
C LEU A 190 -3.11 -4.89 1.56
N VAL A 191 -2.35 -3.89 1.07
CA VAL A 191 -2.11 -2.64 1.79
C VAL A 191 -3.40 -1.84 1.98
N LEU A 192 -4.35 -1.90 1.02
CA LEU A 192 -5.69 -1.32 1.19
C LEU A 192 -6.51 -2.04 2.28
N LEU A 193 -6.40 -3.37 2.40
CA LEU A 193 -7.03 -4.12 3.50
C LEU A 193 -6.46 -3.69 4.86
N VAL A 194 -5.14 -3.53 4.95
CA VAL A 194 -4.47 -2.99 6.14
C VAL A 194 -4.97 -1.57 6.47
N TYR A 195 -5.10 -0.71 5.47
CA TYR A 195 -5.68 0.62 5.68
C TYR A 195 -7.12 0.57 6.18
N HIS A 196 -7.92 -0.34 5.63
CA HIS A 196 -9.29 -0.55 6.07
C HIS A 196 -9.35 -0.98 7.54
N SER A 197 -8.48 -1.92 7.94
CA SER A 197 -8.43 -2.43 9.32
C SER A 197 -8.09 -1.30 10.31
N VAL A 198 -7.12 -0.44 9.98
CA VAL A 198 -6.74 0.73 10.80
C VAL A 198 -7.88 1.75 10.87
N LYS A 199 -8.45 2.17 9.73
CA LYS A 199 -9.45 3.25 9.69
C LYS A 199 -10.78 2.86 10.34
N ARG A 200 -11.19 1.60 10.21
CA ARG A 200 -12.42 1.10 10.82
C ARG A 200 -12.20 0.49 12.20
N LYS A 201 -10.96 0.45 12.70
CA LYS A 201 -10.56 -0.20 13.95
C LYS A 201 -11.00 -1.68 14.00
N LYS A 202 -11.04 -2.34 12.84
CA LYS A 202 -11.47 -3.73 12.69
C LYS A 202 -10.24 -4.61 12.50
N ILE A 203 -9.62 -5.02 13.61
CA ILE A 203 -8.38 -5.82 13.58
C ILE A 203 -8.55 -7.16 12.87
N TRP A 204 -9.75 -7.75 12.90
CA TRP A 204 -10.03 -9.02 12.19
C TRP A 204 -9.77 -8.93 10.69
N VAL A 205 -9.91 -7.75 10.07
CA VAL A 205 -9.60 -7.54 8.65
C VAL A 205 -8.09 -7.68 8.39
N LEU A 206 -7.24 -7.38 9.37
CA LEU A 206 -5.79 -7.65 9.28
C LEU A 206 -5.53 -9.15 9.25
N TYR A 207 -6.16 -9.93 10.13
CA TYR A 207 -6.01 -11.39 10.15
C TYR A 207 -6.51 -12.04 8.85
N VAL A 208 -7.61 -11.55 8.28
CA VAL A 208 -8.06 -11.97 6.95
C VAL A 208 -7.02 -11.63 5.88
N GLY A 209 -6.43 -10.43 5.91
CA GLY A 209 -5.35 -10.05 5.01
C GLY A 209 -4.13 -10.97 5.13
N ILE A 210 -3.75 -11.36 6.35
CA ILE A 210 -2.66 -12.33 6.61
C ILE A 210 -2.99 -13.68 6.01
N GLY A 211 -4.21 -14.19 6.23
CA GLY A 211 -4.67 -15.44 5.62
C GLY A 211 -4.62 -15.42 4.10
N ILE A 212 -5.07 -14.31 3.48
CA ILE A 212 -5.01 -14.13 2.01
C ILE A 212 -3.55 -14.09 1.53
N ASN A 213 -2.65 -13.41 2.27
CA ASN A 213 -1.23 -13.33 1.93
C ASN A 213 -0.57 -14.72 1.95
N ILE A 214 -0.79 -15.48 3.03
CA ILE A 214 -0.31 -16.86 3.16
C ILE A 214 -0.86 -17.74 2.03
N ALA A 215 -2.18 -17.68 1.79
CA ALA A 215 -2.82 -18.48 0.77
C ALA A 215 -2.25 -18.21 -0.62
N TYR A 216 -2.06 -16.94 -1.01
CA TYR A 216 -1.50 -16.64 -2.33
C TYR A 216 -0.03 -17.09 -2.42
N LEU A 217 0.79 -16.86 -1.40
CA LEU A 217 2.21 -17.25 -1.41
C LEU A 217 2.36 -18.75 -1.57
N ILE A 218 1.56 -19.53 -0.84
CA ILE A 218 1.51 -20.99 -0.97
C ILE A 218 1.03 -21.38 -2.37
N SER A 219 -0.11 -20.87 -2.82
CA SER A 219 -0.68 -21.25 -4.12
C SER A 219 0.31 -21.04 -5.27
N VAL A 220 1.01 -19.90 -5.27
CA VAL A 220 2.02 -19.59 -6.29
C VAL A 220 3.15 -20.61 -6.31
N ASN A 221 3.78 -20.83 -5.16
CA ASN A 221 4.96 -21.71 -5.07
C ASN A 221 4.60 -23.18 -5.34
N TYR A 222 3.42 -23.62 -4.93
CA TYR A 222 2.94 -24.97 -5.19
C TYR A 222 2.62 -25.18 -6.66
N VAL A 223 1.89 -24.26 -7.29
CA VAL A 223 1.53 -24.39 -8.70
C VAL A 223 2.78 -24.37 -9.58
N GLU A 224 3.76 -23.52 -9.25
CA GLU A 224 5.04 -23.49 -9.98
C GLU A 224 5.80 -24.81 -9.86
N LYS A 225 5.82 -25.44 -8.68
CA LYS A 225 6.49 -26.73 -8.48
C LYS A 225 5.81 -27.88 -9.24
N TRP A 226 4.47 -27.94 -9.24
CA TRP A 226 3.71 -29.07 -9.77
C TRP A 226 3.38 -28.95 -11.26
N LEU A 227 2.92 -27.77 -11.67
CA LEU A 227 2.42 -27.52 -13.02
C LEU A 227 3.44 -26.74 -13.87
N GLY A 228 4.53 -26.31 -13.25
CA GLY A 228 5.57 -25.53 -13.89
C GLY A 228 5.22 -24.05 -13.99
N TYR A 229 6.08 -23.33 -14.69
CA TYR A 229 6.08 -21.88 -14.74
C TYR A 229 4.86 -21.26 -15.45
N TRP A 230 4.37 -21.88 -16.52
CA TRP A 230 3.28 -21.30 -17.31
C TRP A 230 1.92 -21.35 -16.59
N PRO A 231 1.51 -22.49 -15.99
CA PRO A 231 0.26 -22.54 -15.23
C PRO A 231 0.29 -21.68 -13.96
N SER A 232 1.45 -21.53 -13.30
CA SER A 232 1.56 -20.65 -12.12
C SER A 232 1.28 -19.19 -12.49
N ASN A 233 1.70 -18.76 -13.68
CA ASN A 233 1.39 -17.43 -14.19
C ASN A 233 -0.09 -17.21 -14.52
N ALA A 234 -0.78 -18.22 -15.02
CA ALA A 234 -2.24 -18.15 -15.22
C ALA A 234 -2.97 -17.96 -13.88
N VAL A 235 -2.53 -18.67 -12.82
CA VAL A 235 -3.07 -18.48 -11.46
C VAL A 235 -2.77 -17.07 -10.95
N PHE A 236 -1.55 -16.57 -11.13
CA PHE A 236 -1.21 -15.18 -10.79
C PHE A 236 -2.10 -14.16 -11.49
N LEU A 237 -2.38 -14.34 -12.78
CA LEU A 237 -3.26 -13.47 -13.55
C LEU A 237 -4.67 -13.42 -12.93
N ILE A 238 -5.23 -14.57 -12.55
CA ILE A 238 -6.56 -14.66 -11.92
C ILE A 238 -6.57 -13.92 -10.58
N ILE A 239 -5.55 -14.15 -9.73
CA ILE A 239 -5.44 -13.48 -8.43
C ILE A 239 -5.26 -11.97 -8.61
N ALA A 240 -4.42 -11.55 -9.56
CA ALA A 240 -4.21 -10.15 -9.88
C ALA A 240 -5.48 -9.48 -10.42
N ALA A 241 -6.24 -10.15 -11.30
CA ALA A 241 -7.53 -9.65 -11.77
C ALA A 241 -8.54 -9.48 -10.61
N GLY A 242 -8.57 -10.44 -9.68
CA GLY A 242 -9.33 -10.33 -8.44
C GLY A 242 -8.90 -9.14 -7.57
N ALA A 243 -7.59 -8.90 -7.46
CA ALA A 243 -7.03 -7.75 -6.75
C ALA A 243 -7.40 -6.41 -7.43
N VAL A 244 -7.34 -6.31 -8.77
CA VAL A 244 -7.79 -5.13 -9.52
C VAL A 244 -9.27 -4.88 -9.30
N TYR A 245 -10.09 -5.93 -9.40
CA TYR A 245 -11.53 -5.84 -9.14
C TYR A 245 -11.81 -5.35 -7.72
N PHE A 246 -11.11 -5.90 -6.72
CA PHE A 246 -11.20 -5.47 -5.33
C PHE A 246 -10.81 -4.00 -5.16
N ILE A 247 -9.66 -3.57 -5.71
CA ILE A 247 -9.19 -2.17 -5.66
C ILE A 247 -10.25 -1.25 -6.27
N ALA A 248 -10.76 -1.56 -7.47
CA ALA A 248 -11.76 -0.75 -8.15
C ALA A 248 -13.07 -0.65 -7.34
N ARG A 249 -13.56 -1.78 -6.83
CA ARG A 249 -14.77 -1.83 -5.99
C ARG A 249 -14.60 -1.06 -4.69
N TYR A 250 -13.44 -1.20 -4.05
CA TYR A 250 -13.09 -0.50 -2.82
C TYR A 250 -13.01 1.01 -3.01
N MET A 251 -12.39 1.46 -4.11
CA MET A 251 -12.31 2.88 -4.47
C MET A 251 -13.69 3.49 -4.74
N LYS A 252 -14.58 2.76 -5.44
CA LYS A 252 -15.97 3.21 -5.66
C LYS A 252 -16.72 3.35 -4.33
N TRP A 253 -16.62 2.35 -3.46
CA TRP A 253 -17.24 2.40 -2.13
C TRP A 253 -16.69 3.56 -1.27
N TYR A 254 -15.37 3.78 -1.29
CA TYR A 254 -14.72 4.85 -0.55
C TYR A 254 -15.21 6.25 -0.96
N LYS A 255 -15.38 6.49 -2.27
CA LYS A 255 -15.90 7.77 -2.77
C LYS A 255 -17.32 8.05 -2.27
N ILE A 256 -18.19 7.04 -2.27
CA ILE A 256 -19.57 7.16 -1.75
C ILE A 256 -19.54 7.50 -0.25
N GLN A 257 -18.72 6.78 0.53
CA GLN A 257 -18.59 7.04 1.96
C GLN A 257 -18.05 8.44 2.27
N GLN A 258 -17.09 8.93 1.50
CA GLN A 258 -16.59 10.30 1.64
C GLN A 258 -17.66 11.35 1.33
N ALA A 259 -18.46 11.15 0.28
CA ALA A 259 -19.54 12.07 -0.07
C ALA A 259 -20.58 12.16 1.06
N GLN A 260 -20.98 11.01 1.64
CA GLN A 260 -21.89 10.95 2.78
C GLN A 260 -21.33 11.64 4.02
N LEU A 261 -20.04 11.44 4.32
CA LEU A 261 -19.38 12.12 5.46
C LEU A 261 -19.31 13.64 5.26
N LEU A 262 -19.11 14.10 4.02
CA LEU A 262 -19.08 15.52 3.70
C LEU A 262 -20.46 16.15 3.85
N GLN A 263 -21.53 15.47 3.40
CA GLN A 263 -22.91 15.91 3.60
C GLN A 263 -23.26 16.04 5.09
N LYS A 264 -23.00 15.00 5.89
CA LYS A 264 -23.23 15.04 7.35
C LYS A 264 -22.50 16.20 8.05
N LYS A 265 -21.29 16.54 7.60
CA LYS A 265 -20.54 17.68 8.14
C LYS A 265 -21.17 19.03 7.76
N LYS A 266 -21.73 19.15 6.55
CA LYS A 266 -22.45 20.36 6.12
C LYS A 266 -23.72 20.55 6.95
N GLU A 267 -24.54 19.50 7.05
CA GLU A 267 -25.77 19.49 7.85
C GLU A 267 -25.50 19.85 9.32
N TYR A 268 -24.44 19.28 9.92
CA TYR A 268 -24.05 19.61 11.29
C TYR A 268 -23.66 21.08 11.47
N LYS A 269 -22.90 21.66 10.53
CA LYS A 269 -22.53 23.07 10.56
C LYS A 269 -23.74 23.98 10.38
N GLU A 270 -24.69 23.61 9.53
CA GLU A 270 -25.94 24.36 9.34
C GLU A 270 -26.80 24.33 10.60
N ARG A 271 -26.95 23.16 11.24
CA ARG A 271 -27.65 23.04 12.53
C ARG A 271 -27.00 23.88 13.63
N GLN A 272 -25.67 23.91 13.69
CA GLN A 272 -24.92 24.75 14.63
C GLN A 272 -25.16 26.25 14.38
N ARG A 273 -25.14 26.69 13.11
CA ARG A 273 -25.43 28.08 12.72
C ARG A 273 -26.87 28.48 13.03
N ALA A 274 -27.83 27.60 12.76
CA ALA A 274 -29.24 27.83 13.07
C ALA A 274 -29.48 27.98 14.58
N LYS A 275 -28.85 27.12 15.40
CA LYS A 275 -28.90 27.23 16.87
C LYS A 275 -28.27 28.53 17.36
N ALA A 276 -27.11 28.92 16.82
CA ALA A 276 -26.47 30.18 17.19
C ALA A 276 -27.34 31.40 16.83
N ALA A 277 -27.95 31.40 15.64
CA ALA A 277 -28.88 32.46 15.21
C ALA A 277 -30.14 32.53 16.08
N ALA A 278 -30.73 31.37 16.44
CA ALA A 278 -31.88 31.32 17.33
C ALA A 278 -31.55 31.85 18.73
N ASN A 279 -30.38 31.49 19.28
CA ASN A 279 -29.92 31.99 20.58
C ASN A 279 -29.65 33.50 20.55
N MET A 280 -29.15 34.05 19.44
CA MET A 280 -28.97 35.50 19.28
C MET A 280 -30.31 36.22 19.25
N LYS A 281 -31.28 35.72 18.46
CA LYS A 281 -32.65 36.28 18.42
C LYS A 281 -33.33 36.24 19.79
N ALA A 282 -33.27 35.11 20.49
CA ALA A 282 -33.85 34.98 21.83
C ALA A 282 -33.21 35.95 22.84
N LYS A 283 -31.90 36.21 22.74
CA LYS A 283 -31.21 37.21 23.56
C LYS A 283 -31.65 38.64 23.22
N GLU A 284 -31.82 38.97 21.94
CA GLU A 284 -32.32 40.27 21.51
C GLU A 284 -33.76 40.50 21.97
N GLU A 285 -34.63 39.50 21.85
CA GLU A 285 -36.01 39.53 22.35
C GLU A 285 -36.06 39.70 23.88
N ALA A 286 -35.26 38.92 24.62
CA ALA A 286 -35.17 39.07 26.08
C ALA A 286 -34.66 40.45 26.50
N LYS A 287 -33.71 41.02 25.75
CA LYS A 287 -33.21 42.37 25.99
C LYS A 287 -34.28 43.44 25.73
N ARG A 288 -35.03 43.31 24.63
CA ARG A 288 -36.17 44.20 24.32
C ARG A 288 -37.24 44.16 25.41
N LEU A 289 -37.64 42.96 25.82
CA LEU A 289 -38.61 42.79 26.92
C LEU A 289 -38.12 43.39 28.24
N ALA A 290 -36.83 43.25 28.55
CA ALA A 290 -36.25 43.86 29.75
C ALA A 290 -36.18 45.40 29.65
N GLU A 291 -35.95 45.97 28.47
CA GLU A 291 -35.99 47.42 28.24
C GLU A 291 -37.44 47.96 28.33
N GLU A 292 -38.42 47.26 27.76
CA GLU A 292 -39.85 47.59 27.86
C GLU A 292 -40.32 47.59 29.32
N GLN A 293 -39.95 46.57 30.11
CA GLN A 293 -40.27 46.51 31.54
C GLN A 293 -39.66 47.66 32.34
N LYS A 294 -38.43 48.08 32.00
CA LYS A 294 -37.78 49.25 32.64
C LYS A 294 -38.48 50.56 32.28
N CYS A 295 -38.88 50.76 31.02
CA CYS A 295 -39.62 51.94 30.60
C CYS A 295 -41.02 52.01 31.26
N ALA A 296 -41.71 50.87 31.38
CA ALA A 296 -43.00 50.81 32.05
C ALA A 296 -42.89 51.15 33.55
N ALA A 297 -41.85 50.64 34.25
CA ALA A 297 -41.60 50.98 35.64
C ALA A 297 -41.26 52.48 35.85
N ALA A 298 -40.52 53.10 34.92
CA ALA A 298 -40.20 54.52 34.97
C ALA A 298 -41.43 55.43 34.76
N GLN A 299 -42.45 54.99 34.02
CA GLN A 299 -43.69 55.76 33.83
C GLN A 299 -44.62 55.70 35.05
N SER A 300 -44.58 54.62 35.84
CA SER A 300 -45.36 54.49 37.09
C SER A 300 -44.83 55.33 38.26
N GLU A 301 -43.63 55.92 38.15
CA GLU A 301 -43.03 56.79 39.18
C GLU A 301 -43.25 58.29 38.91
N THR A 302 -44.12 58.67 37.97
CA THR A 302 -44.45 60.09 37.75
C THR A 302 -45.30 60.61 38.92
N PRO A 303 -44.82 61.57 39.74
CA PRO A 303 -45.56 62.03 40.92
C PRO A 303 -46.86 62.73 40.53
N GLN A 304 -47.98 62.33 41.13
CA GLN A 304 -49.23 63.08 41.07
C GLN A 304 -48.98 64.51 41.59
N ALA A 305 -49.21 65.49 40.72
CA ALA A 305 -49.16 66.90 41.08
C ALA A 305 -50.17 67.20 42.22
N PRO A 306 -49.79 67.97 43.25
CA PRO A 306 -50.66 68.23 44.39
C PRO A 306 -51.88 69.06 43.96
N SER A 307 -53.07 68.52 44.20
CA SER A 307 -54.34 69.23 44.02
C SER A 307 -54.46 70.31 45.09
N SER A 308 -54.37 71.57 44.69
CA SER A 308 -54.70 72.72 45.53
C SER A 308 -56.22 72.83 45.70
N THR A 309 -56.72 72.48 46.88
CA THR A 309 -58.05 72.86 47.37
C THR A 309 -58.03 74.33 47.83
N PRO A 310 -58.99 75.18 47.41
CA PRO A 310 -59.20 76.49 48.02
C PRO A 310 -59.96 76.35 49.36
N GLU A 311 -59.49 77.07 50.37
CA GLU A 311 -60.19 77.30 51.64
C GLU A 311 -61.39 78.23 51.43
N ASP A 312 -62.53 77.87 52.03
CA ASP A 312 -63.59 78.76 52.53
C ASP A 312 -64.12 78.18 53.86
#